data_AF-A0A9P4T425-F1
#
_entry.id   AF-A0A9P4T425-F1
#
_cell.length_a   1.000
_cell.length_b   1.000
_cell.length_c   1.000
_cell.angle_alpha   90.00
_cell.angle_beta   90.00
_cell.angle_gamma   90.00
#
_symmetry.space_group_name_H-M   'P 1'
#
loop_
_entity.id
_entity.type
_entity.pdbx_description
1 polymer ?
#
loop_
_entity_poly.entity_id
_entity_poly.type
_entity_poly.pdbx_seq_one_letter_code
_entity_poly.pdbx_strand_id
1 'polypeptide(L)'
;MGAMDNYGSSTELSKVSFASNYFYDFGLGFPKLSMLAFYWTFFDLNRHQKIRNALWAMTTFVVACYLTSLFDDTFFCGKDISVQWSQEDGACSVFYAQEPFILNFTLGFTCYLVIYVLPAILLVQNILERSKLVITILVMGTLPIVTGVVRFICLKVGTGQENLVYILSMLEMALAIIVASLPGLKEALSRETRASIASSMAVLEPERDKVSVELGQV
;
A
#
# COMPACT_ATOMS: atom_id res chain seq x y z
N MET A 1 25.49 26.58 -6.91
CA MET A 1 26.09 25.83 -8.02
C MET A 1 25.55 24.42 -7.95
N GLY A 2 24.30 24.27 -8.38
CA GLY A 2 23.59 23.00 -8.38
C GLY A 2 23.79 22.29 -9.71
N ALA A 3 23.77 20.97 -9.71
CA ALA A 3 23.91 20.13 -10.90
C ALA A 3 22.79 20.31 -11.96
N MET A 4 21.92 21.32 -11.81
CA MET A 4 20.79 21.64 -12.69
C MET A 4 20.79 23.11 -13.17
N ASP A 5 21.85 23.89 -12.93
CA ASP A 5 21.89 25.32 -13.32
C ASP A 5 21.94 25.53 -14.86
N ASN A 6 22.12 24.47 -15.65
CA ASN A 6 22.06 24.45 -17.13
C ASN A 6 21.07 23.39 -17.65
N TYR A 7 19.86 23.34 -17.11
CA TYR A 7 18.83 22.43 -17.61
C TYR A 7 18.01 23.09 -18.73
N GLY A 8 18.23 22.67 -19.98
CA GLY A 8 17.39 23.08 -21.11
C GLY A 8 16.08 22.29 -21.08
N SER A 9 14.94 22.99 -21.13
CA SER A 9 13.63 22.36 -21.19
C SER A 9 13.55 21.52 -22.48
N SER A 10 13.44 20.20 -22.33
CA SER A 10 13.45 19.24 -23.43
C SER A 10 12.14 18.48 -23.46
N THR A 11 11.54 18.39 -24.64
CA THR A 11 10.30 17.63 -24.87
C THR A 11 10.44 16.17 -24.45
N GLU A 12 11.62 15.57 -24.63
CA GLU A 12 11.90 14.21 -24.20
C GLU A 12 11.83 14.06 -22.68
N LEU A 13 12.32 15.06 -21.93
CA LEU A 13 12.25 14.99 -20.47
C LEU A 13 10.84 15.21 -19.94
N SER A 14 10.07 16.12 -20.54
CA SER A 14 8.66 16.32 -20.19
C SER A 14 7.82 15.07 -20.45
N LYS A 15 8.09 14.32 -21.55
CA LYS A 15 7.44 13.03 -21.80
C LYS A 15 7.81 11.98 -20.76
N VAL A 16 9.08 11.92 -20.33
CA VAL A 16 9.53 10.99 -19.29
C VAL A 16 8.89 11.33 -17.95
N SER A 17 8.82 12.61 -17.57
CA SER A 17 8.12 13.06 -16.36
C SER A 17 6.62 12.78 -16.40
N PHE A 18 5.99 12.89 -17.58
CA PHE A 18 4.61 12.51 -17.75
C PHE A 18 4.40 10.99 -17.59
N ALA A 19 5.26 10.19 -18.23
CA ALA A 19 5.21 8.73 -18.12
C ALA A 19 5.46 8.25 -16.67
N SER A 20 6.38 8.91 -15.95
CA SER A 20 6.70 8.55 -14.57
C SER A 20 5.53 8.79 -13.60
N ASN A 21 4.64 9.74 -13.90
CA ASN A 21 3.45 9.99 -13.10
C ASN A 21 2.51 8.76 -13.06
N TYR A 22 2.34 8.07 -14.18
CA TYR A 22 1.58 6.80 -14.21
C TYR A 22 2.22 5.74 -13.32
N PHE A 23 3.55 5.56 -13.41
CA PHE A 23 4.26 4.59 -12.57
C PHE A 23 4.16 4.93 -11.10
N TYR A 24 4.18 6.21 -10.76
CA TYR A 24 3.99 6.72 -9.42
C TYR A 24 2.60 6.37 -8.87
N ASP A 25 1.55 6.64 -9.64
CA ASP A 25 0.17 6.31 -9.28
C ASP A 25 -0.06 4.82 -9.13
N PHE A 26 0.46 4.01 -10.07
CA PHE A 26 0.45 2.55 -9.96
C PHE A 26 1.19 2.06 -8.72
N GLY A 27 2.37 2.64 -8.45
CA GLY A 27 3.19 2.32 -7.29
C GLY A 27 2.51 2.63 -5.96
N LEU A 28 1.71 3.70 -5.90
CA LEU A 28 0.90 4.04 -4.73
C LEU A 28 -0.34 3.16 -4.59
N GLY A 29 -0.88 2.63 -5.69
CA GLY A 29 -2.09 1.79 -5.69
C GLY A 29 -1.87 0.33 -5.39
N PHE A 30 -0.77 -0.22 -5.88
CA PHE A 30 -0.48 -1.64 -5.71
C PHE A 30 -0.45 -2.09 -4.24
N PRO A 31 0.19 -1.37 -3.30
CA PRO A 31 0.17 -1.74 -1.88
C PRO A 31 -1.23 -1.72 -1.28
N LYS A 32 -2.09 -0.77 -1.68
CA LYS A 32 -3.47 -0.64 -1.19
C LYS A 32 -4.34 -1.81 -1.66
N LEU A 33 -4.24 -2.16 -2.93
CA LEU A 33 -4.94 -3.32 -3.49
C LEU A 33 -4.42 -4.63 -2.88
N SER A 34 -3.11 -4.73 -2.63
CA SER A 34 -2.51 -5.87 -1.92
C SER A 34 -3.07 -6.02 -0.50
N MET A 35 -3.16 -4.92 0.27
CA MET A 35 -3.80 -4.95 1.61
C MET A 35 -5.25 -5.44 1.55
N LEU A 36 -6.05 -4.97 0.58
CA LEU A 36 -7.41 -5.45 0.38
C LEU A 36 -7.44 -6.94 0.02
N ALA A 37 -6.57 -7.40 -0.88
CA ALA A 37 -6.47 -8.81 -1.25
C ALA A 37 -6.12 -9.72 -0.05
N PHE A 38 -5.29 -9.24 0.88
CA PHE A 38 -5.06 -9.93 2.14
C PHE A 38 -6.33 -10.04 2.98
N TYR A 39 -7.17 -9.01 3.04
CA TYR A 39 -8.47 -9.10 3.75
C TYR A 39 -9.41 -10.12 3.09
N TRP A 40 -9.41 -10.22 1.76
CA TRP A 40 -10.16 -11.26 1.03
C TRP A 40 -9.74 -12.67 1.41
N THR A 41 -8.46 -12.89 1.71
CA THR A 41 -7.94 -14.21 2.11
C THR A 41 -8.10 -14.47 3.61
N PHE A 42 -7.98 -13.42 4.42
CA PHE A 42 -7.97 -13.52 5.88
C PHE A 42 -9.37 -13.69 6.48
N PHE A 43 -10.38 -13.02 5.93
CA PHE A 43 -11.75 -13.15 6.41
C PHE A 43 -12.46 -14.31 5.72
N ASP A 44 -13.10 -15.18 6.50
CA ASP A 44 -13.96 -16.22 5.96
C ASP A 44 -15.28 -15.58 5.45
N LEU A 45 -15.24 -15.19 4.18
CA LEU A 45 -16.31 -14.47 3.48
C LEU A 45 -17.64 -15.24 3.44
N ASN A 46 -17.57 -16.56 3.62
CA ASN A 46 -18.75 -17.42 3.64
C ASN A 46 -19.57 -17.24 4.92
N ARG A 47 -18.94 -16.78 6.00
CA ARG A 47 -19.60 -16.61 7.31
C ARG A 47 -20.19 -15.23 7.53
N HIS A 48 -19.67 -14.19 6.85
CA HIS A 48 -20.03 -12.79 7.10
C HIS A 48 -20.34 -12.00 5.81
N GLN A 49 -21.58 -12.10 5.32
CA GLN A 49 -22.08 -11.39 4.13
C GLN A 49 -21.84 -9.87 4.17
N LYS A 50 -21.93 -9.25 5.35
CA LYS A 50 -21.69 -7.80 5.52
C LYS A 50 -20.23 -7.41 5.23
N ILE A 51 -19.28 -8.22 5.67
CA ILE A 51 -17.83 -8.00 5.45
C ILE A 51 -17.51 -8.16 3.96
N ARG A 52 -18.12 -9.14 3.29
CA ARG A 52 -17.97 -9.34 1.84
C ARG A 52 -18.46 -8.14 1.03
N ASN A 53 -19.64 -7.61 1.35
CA ASN A 53 -20.18 -6.44 0.67
C ASN A 53 -19.34 -5.20 0.96
N ALA A 54 -18.84 -5.03 2.19
CA ALA A 54 -17.92 -3.95 2.53
C ALA A 54 -16.60 -4.05 1.75
N LEU A 55 -16.01 -5.24 1.64
CA LEU A 55 -14.78 -5.47 0.88
C LEU A 55 -14.95 -5.14 -0.61
N TRP A 56 -16.05 -5.58 -1.23
CA TRP A 56 -16.39 -5.17 -2.60
C TRP A 56 -16.52 -3.66 -2.73
N ALA A 57 -17.28 -3.02 -1.83
CA ALA A 57 -17.45 -1.57 -1.85
C ALA A 57 -16.11 -0.82 -1.72
N MET A 58 -15.22 -1.27 -0.83
CA MET A 58 -13.89 -0.69 -0.66
C MET A 58 -13.00 -0.93 -1.87
N THR A 59 -12.99 -2.13 -2.46
CA THR A 59 -12.21 -2.41 -3.67
C THR A 59 -12.70 -1.55 -4.83
N THR A 60 -14.01 -1.47 -5.06
CA THR A 60 -14.58 -0.61 -6.10
C THR A 60 -14.27 0.86 -5.85
N PHE A 61 -14.36 1.33 -4.60
CA PHE A 61 -14.00 2.69 -4.23
C PHE A 61 -12.53 3.01 -4.52
N VAL A 62 -11.62 2.13 -4.10
CA VAL A 62 -10.17 2.30 -4.33
C VAL A 62 -9.88 2.33 -5.83
N VAL A 63 -10.43 1.40 -6.60
CA VAL A 63 -10.28 1.38 -8.07
C VAL A 63 -10.85 2.65 -8.71
N ALA A 64 -12.01 3.13 -8.27
CA ALA A 64 -12.61 4.37 -8.76
C ALA A 64 -11.75 5.60 -8.45
N CYS A 65 -11.19 5.70 -7.25
CA CYS A 65 -10.23 6.75 -6.89
C CYS A 65 -9.00 6.71 -7.81
N TYR A 66 -8.46 5.51 -8.08
CA TYR A 66 -7.32 5.36 -8.98
C TYR A 66 -7.63 5.78 -10.41
N LEU A 67 -8.76 5.34 -10.95
CA LEU A 67 -9.21 5.76 -12.27
C LEU A 67 -9.43 7.27 -12.34
N THR A 68 -9.93 7.87 -11.26
CA THR A 68 -10.12 9.33 -11.18
C THR A 68 -8.78 10.06 -11.21
N SER A 69 -7.77 9.65 -10.43
CA SER A 69 -6.42 10.21 -10.51
C SER A 69 -5.83 10.06 -11.91
N LEU A 70 -5.93 8.88 -12.51
CA LEU A 70 -5.41 8.62 -13.86
C LEU A 70 -6.08 9.50 -14.92
N PHE A 71 -7.40 9.67 -14.85
CA PHE A 71 -8.12 10.52 -15.79
C PHE A 71 -7.82 12.00 -15.57
N ASP A 72 -7.69 12.43 -14.33
CA ASP A 72 -7.26 13.79 -14.00
C ASP A 72 -5.86 14.03 -14.59
N ASP A 73 -4.92 13.13 -14.36
CA ASP A 73 -3.55 13.26 -14.88
C ASP A 73 -3.47 13.24 -16.41
N THR A 74 -4.32 12.44 -17.06
CA THR A 74 -4.34 12.33 -18.53
C THR A 74 -5.01 13.52 -19.18
N PHE A 75 -6.07 14.06 -18.60
CA PHE A 75 -6.94 15.05 -19.23
C PHE A 75 -6.87 16.45 -18.60
N PHE A 76 -5.95 16.68 -17.65
CA PHE A 76 -5.81 17.95 -16.95
C PHE A 76 -5.67 19.15 -17.90
N CYS A 77 -4.81 19.02 -18.93
CA CYS A 77 -4.55 20.09 -19.90
C CYS A 77 -5.51 20.08 -21.11
N GLY A 78 -6.61 19.32 -21.03
CA GLY A 78 -7.64 19.24 -22.07
C GLY A 78 -7.60 17.94 -22.89
N LYS A 79 -8.29 17.97 -24.04
CA LYS A 79 -8.48 16.81 -24.93
C LYS A 79 -7.18 16.37 -25.62
N ASP A 80 -6.29 17.32 -25.90
CA ASP A 80 -5.03 17.07 -26.59
C ASP A 80 -3.91 16.84 -25.58
N ILE A 81 -3.65 15.55 -25.31
CA ILE A 81 -2.64 15.07 -24.35
C ILE A 81 -1.24 15.65 -24.70
N SER A 82 -0.98 15.91 -25.97
CA SER A 82 0.30 16.45 -26.43
C SER A 82 0.66 17.85 -25.95
N VAL A 83 -0.33 18.59 -25.43
CA VAL A 83 -0.10 19.92 -24.84
C VAL A 83 0.71 19.80 -23.54
N GLN A 84 0.64 18.67 -22.84
CA GLN A 84 1.29 18.45 -21.53
C GLN A 84 2.83 18.46 -21.58
N TRP A 85 3.42 18.27 -22.77
CA TRP A 85 4.86 18.33 -23.02
C TRP A 85 5.26 19.43 -24.00
N SER A 86 4.34 20.38 -24.29
CA SER A 86 4.65 21.57 -25.08
C SER A 86 5.68 22.44 -24.35
N GLN A 87 6.57 23.09 -25.11
CA GLN A 87 7.62 23.99 -24.60
C GLN A 87 7.28 25.47 -24.83
N GLU A 88 6.03 25.77 -25.15
CA GLU A 88 5.57 27.15 -25.33
C GLU A 88 5.50 27.89 -23.98
N ASP A 89 5.75 29.20 -24.00
CA ASP A 89 5.66 30.05 -22.80
C ASP A 89 4.23 29.99 -22.23
N GLY A 90 4.09 29.43 -21.02
CA GLY A 90 2.79 29.22 -20.37
C GLY A 90 2.10 27.89 -20.71
N ALA A 91 2.81 26.93 -21.32
CA ALA A 91 2.28 25.60 -21.56
C ALA A 91 1.78 24.93 -20.28
N CYS A 92 0.58 24.34 -20.35
CA CYS A 92 0.00 23.59 -19.25
C CYS A 92 0.74 22.26 -19.08
N SER A 93 1.18 21.97 -17.86
CA SER A 93 1.77 20.68 -17.51
C SER A 93 1.19 20.19 -16.19
N VAL A 94 0.64 18.98 -16.22
CA VAL A 94 0.09 18.30 -15.03
C VAL A 94 1.17 18.13 -13.94
N PHE A 95 2.42 17.92 -14.34
CA PHE A 95 3.53 17.66 -13.43
C PHE A 95 3.87 18.86 -12.53
N TYR A 96 3.64 20.08 -13.03
CA TYR A 96 3.92 21.32 -12.30
C TYR A 96 2.65 21.98 -11.73
N ALA A 97 1.47 21.43 -12.04
CA ALA A 97 0.20 21.94 -11.53
C ALA A 97 -0.07 21.43 -10.10
N GLN A 98 -0.53 22.33 -9.23
CA GLN A 98 -0.75 22.01 -7.82
C GLN A 98 -2.10 21.29 -7.59
N GLU A 99 -3.09 21.58 -8.44
CA GLU A 99 -4.44 21.02 -8.38
C GLU A 99 -4.47 19.49 -8.49
N PRO A 100 -3.89 18.87 -9.55
CA PRO A 100 -3.93 17.40 -9.71
C PRO A 100 -3.16 16.71 -8.58
N PHE A 101 -2.08 17.34 -8.11
CA PHE A 101 -1.34 16.84 -6.95
C PHE A 101 -2.22 16.75 -5.69
N ILE A 102 -2.96 17.82 -5.36
CA ILE A 102 -3.83 17.86 -4.17
C ILE A 102 -4.95 16.81 -4.28
N LEU A 103 -5.49 16.66 -5.49
CA LEU A 103 -6.54 15.68 -5.78
C LEU A 103 -6.02 14.26 -5.58
N ASN A 104 -4.89 13.91 -6.19
CA ASN A 104 -4.25 12.60 -6.03
C ASN A 104 -3.90 12.30 -4.56
N PHE A 105 -3.38 13.30 -3.83
CA PHE A 105 -3.13 13.18 -2.40
C PHE A 105 -4.42 12.86 -1.61
N THR A 106 -5.49 13.61 -1.86
CA THR A 106 -6.74 13.49 -1.10
C THR A 106 -7.42 12.15 -1.37
N LEU A 107 -7.44 11.71 -2.64
CA LEU A 107 -7.95 10.39 -3.00
C LEU A 107 -7.10 9.27 -2.38
N GLY A 108 -5.78 9.37 -2.49
CA GLY A 108 -4.84 8.40 -1.91
C GLY A 108 -4.97 8.29 -0.39
N PHE A 109 -5.06 9.43 0.30
CA PHE A 109 -5.24 9.49 1.76
C PHE A 109 -6.59 8.91 2.18
N THR A 110 -7.67 9.24 1.47
CA THR A 110 -9.00 8.70 1.73
C THR A 110 -9.03 7.18 1.56
N CYS A 111 -8.36 6.64 0.54
CA CYS A 111 -8.21 5.21 0.36
C CYS A 111 -7.52 4.53 1.56
N TYR A 112 -6.46 5.13 2.12
CA TYR A 112 -5.83 4.57 3.32
C TYR A 112 -6.77 4.57 4.52
N LEU A 113 -7.52 5.66 4.74
CA LEU A 113 -8.50 5.71 5.84
C LEU A 113 -9.56 4.62 5.69
N VAL A 114 -10.12 4.45 4.49
CA VAL A 114 -11.12 3.42 4.21
C VAL A 114 -10.57 2.01 4.48
N ILE A 115 -9.37 1.71 3.98
CA ILE A 115 -8.72 0.41 4.18
C ILE A 115 -8.41 0.18 5.67
N TYR A 116 -7.96 1.20 6.39
CA TYR A 116 -7.57 1.13 7.80
C TYR A 116 -8.76 1.02 8.76
N VAL A 117 -9.90 1.62 8.42
CA VAL A 117 -11.11 1.57 9.25
C VAL A 117 -11.65 0.15 9.38
N LEU A 118 -11.52 -0.70 8.36
CA LEU A 118 -11.99 -2.08 8.41
C LEU A 118 -11.36 -2.90 9.56
N PRO A 119 -10.03 -3.10 9.63
CA PRO A 119 -9.44 -3.85 10.73
C PRO A 119 -9.66 -3.17 12.09
N ALA A 120 -9.75 -1.84 12.13
CA ALA A 120 -10.03 -1.10 13.37
C ALA A 120 -11.44 -1.41 13.92
N ILE A 121 -12.48 -1.37 13.09
CA ILE A 121 -13.85 -1.72 13.48
C ILE A 121 -13.91 -3.17 13.98
N LEU A 122 -13.25 -4.09 13.28
CA LEU A 122 -13.26 -5.52 13.65
C LEU A 122 -12.54 -5.79 14.99
N LEU A 123 -11.52 -4.99 15.32
CA LEU A 123 -10.86 -5.03 16.63
C LEU A 123 -11.75 -4.45 17.74
N VAL A 124 -12.50 -3.39 17.46
CA VAL A 124 -13.44 -2.77 18.41
C VAL A 124 -14.64 -3.70 18.68
N GLN A 125 -15.12 -4.40 17.66
CA GLN A 125 -16.21 -5.37 17.77
C GLN A 125 -15.78 -6.71 18.41
N ASN A 126 -14.51 -6.85 18.81
CA ASN A 126 -13.93 -8.10 19.36
C ASN A 126 -14.10 -9.33 18.43
N ILE A 127 -14.27 -9.11 17.13
CA ILE A 127 -14.29 -10.18 16.13
C ILE A 127 -12.86 -10.67 15.88
N LEU A 128 -11.89 -9.76 15.94
CA LEU A 128 -10.47 -10.05 15.80
C LEU A 128 -9.83 -10.23 17.19
N GLU A 129 -9.14 -11.35 17.40
CA GLU A 129 -8.42 -11.59 18.65
C GLU A 129 -7.34 -10.53 18.87
N ARG A 130 -7.35 -9.90 20.05
CA ARG A 130 -6.35 -8.92 20.48
C ARG A 130 -5.03 -9.62 20.80
N SER A 131 -4.30 -9.99 19.76
CA SER A 131 -2.91 -10.42 19.88
C SER A 131 -1.98 -9.22 19.75
N LYS A 132 -0.83 -9.27 20.44
CA LYS A 132 0.23 -8.24 20.31
C LYS A 132 0.57 -8.00 18.83
N LEU A 133 0.56 -9.06 18.03
CA LEU A 133 0.91 -9.03 16.61
C LEU A 133 -0.14 -8.31 15.76
N VAL A 134 -1.44 -8.56 15.96
CA VAL A 134 -2.52 -7.82 15.27
C VAL A 134 -2.43 -6.33 15.59
N ILE A 135 -2.18 -5.99 16.85
CA ILE A 135 -1.99 -4.60 17.28
C ILE A 135 -0.76 -4.00 16.60
N THR A 136 0.36 -4.72 16.51
CA THR A 136 1.57 -4.23 15.81
C THR A 136 1.31 -3.98 14.33
N ILE A 137 0.63 -4.88 13.62
CA ILE A 137 0.28 -4.69 12.20
C ILE A 137 -0.61 -3.45 12.03
N LEU A 138 -1.61 -3.30 12.92
CA LEU A 138 -2.50 -2.14 12.89
C LEU A 138 -1.72 -0.84 13.16
N VAL A 139 -0.88 -0.79 14.19
CA VAL A 139 -0.04 0.39 14.47
C VAL A 139 0.89 0.69 13.30
N MET A 140 1.54 -0.31 12.71
CA MET A 140 2.41 -0.12 11.55
C MET A 140 1.65 0.45 10.35
N GLY A 141 0.38 0.05 10.16
CA GLY A 141 -0.51 0.57 9.12
C GLY A 141 -0.87 2.05 9.27
N THR A 142 -0.61 2.67 10.43
CA THR A 142 -0.73 4.13 10.59
C THR A 142 0.44 4.90 10.01
N LEU A 143 1.61 4.27 9.83
CA LEU A 143 2.81 4.95 9.34
C LEU A 143 2.65 5.53 7.93
N PRO A 144 2.11 4.81 6.92
CA PRO A 144 1.85 5.37 5.60
C PRO A 144 0.88 6.57 5.65
N ILE A 145 -0.11 6.54 6.55
CA ILE A 145 -1.09 7.61 6.75
C ILE A 145 -0.38 8.87 7.27
N VAL A 146 0.46 8.71 8.29
CA VAL A 146 1.24 9.81 8.88
C VAL A 146 2.20 10.40 7.84
N THR A 147 2.93 9.56 7.08
CA THR A 147 3.81 10.07 6.02
C THR A 147 3.06 10.80 4.92
N GLY A 148 1.85 10.37 4.58
CA GLY A 148 0.96 11.10 3.67
C GLY A 148 0.62 12.50 4.20
N VAL A 149 0.21 12.61 5.47
CA VAL A 149 -0.10 13.93 6.09
C VAL A 149 1.13 14.84 6.09
N VAL A 150 2.30 14.31 6.45
CA VAL A 150 3.57 15.07 6.42
C VAL A 150 3.87 15.57 5.01
N ARG A 151 3.69 14.72 3.99
CA ARG A 151 3.84 15.10 2.58
C ARG A 151 2.93 16.28 2.22
N PHE A 152 1.65 16.21 2.58
CA PHE A 152 0.69 17.29 2.32
C PHE A 152 1.05 18.60 3.02
N ILE A 153 1.51 18.54 4.27
CA ILE A 153 1.97 19.71 5.01
C ILE A 153 3.20 20.33 4.32
N CYS A 154 4.18 19.51 3.94
CA CYS A 154 5.39 19.99 3.24
C CYS A 154 5.06 20.71 1.93
N LEU A 155 4.04 20.26 1.19
CA LEU A 155 3.58 20.93 -0.03
C LEU A 155 2.94 22.29 0.25
N LYS A 156 2.06 22.37 1.26
CA LYS A 156 1.39 23.62 1.62
C LYS A 156 2.30 24.64 2.29
N VAL A 157 3.36 24.19 2.95
CA VAL A 157 4.33 25.05 3.64
C VAL A 157 5.33 25.70 2.67
N GLY A 158 5.31 25.37 1.37
CA GLY A 158 6.03 26.14 0.36
C GLY A 158 7.53 26.17 0.59
N THR A 159 8.15 25.03 0.92
CA THR A 159 9.61 24.95 1.12
C THR A 159 10.43 25.17 -0.16
N GLY A 160 9.79 25.43 -1.31
CA GLY A 160 10.48 25.66 -2.58
C GLY A 160 11.29 24.45 -3.08
N GLN A 161 11.07 23.27 -2.50
CA GLN A 161 11.81 22.03 -2.79
C GLN A 161 10.82 20.95 -3.20
N GLU A 162 10.38 21.01 -4.46
CA GLU A 162 9.52 20.01 -5.12
C GLU A 162 10.10 18.58 -4.97
N ASN A 163 11.44 18.47 -4.95
CA ASN A 163 12.19 17.23 -4.74
C ASN A 163 11.88 16.52 -3.41
N LEU A 164 11.53 17.26 -2.34
CA LEU A 164 11.26 16.66 -1.03
C LEU A 164 9.98 15.82 -1.06
N VAL A 165 9.00 16.22 -1.87
CA VAL A 165 7.71 15.56 -2.02
C VAL A 165 7.89 14.17 -2.64
N TYR A 166 8.77 14.04 -3.62
CA TYR A 166 9.09 12.76 -4.25
C TYR A 166 9.73 11.80 -3.26
N ILE A 167 10.69 12.28 -2.44
CA ILE A 167 11.34 11.44 -1.42
C ILE A 167 10.32 10.97 -0.38
N LEU A 168 9.46 11.86 0.10
CA LEU A 168 8.40 11.51 1.05
C LEU A 168 7.41 10.51 0.46
N SER A 169 7.15 10.60 -0.84
CA SER A 169 6.29 9.65 -1.52
C SER A 169 6.94 8.27 -1.69
N MET A 170 8.24 8.21 -1.98
CA MET A 170 8.99 6.95 -2.00
C MET A 170 9.00 6.29 -0.62
N LEU A 171 9.14 7.09 0.44
CA LEU A 171 9.03 6.62 1.82
C LEU A 171 7.63 6.07 2.12
N GLU A 172 6.58 6.79 1.71
CA GLU A 172 5.18 6.36 1.85
C GLU A 172 4.95 5.01 1.16
N MET A 173 5.42 4.85 -0.09
CA MET A 173 5.32 3.59 -0.83
C MET A 173 6.08 2.46 -0.14
N ALA A 174 7.30 2.69 0.31
CA ALA A 174 8.11 1.67 1.00
C ALA A 174 7.42 1.19 2.29
N LEU A 175 6.92 2.13 3.11
CA LEU A 175 6.17 1.80 4.32
C LEU A 175 4.89 1.04 4.00
N ALA A 176 4.15 1.44 2.96
CA ALA A 176 2.93 0.75 2.56
C ALA A 176 3.20 -0.70 2.11
N ILE A 177 4.29 -0.96 1.39
CA ILE A 177 4.70 -2.31 0.98
C ILE A 177 5.09 -3.16 2.20
N ILE A 178 5.85 -2.60 3.14
CA ILE A 178 6.21 -3.29 4.39
C ILE A 178 4.94 -3.66 5.16
N VAL A 179 3.99 -2.73 5.30
CA VAL A 179 2.71 -2.98 5.97
C VAL A 179 1.90 -4.05 5.24
N ALA A 180 1.83 -4.00 3.91
CA ALA A 180 1.07 -4.96 3.12
C ALA A 180 1.66 -6.38 3.22
N SER A 181 2.97 -6.53 3.40
CA SER A 181 3.64 -7.84 3.46
C SER A 181 3.68 -8.47 4.87
N LEU A 182 3.53 -7.68 5.94
CA LEU A 182 3.54 -8.15 7.33
C LEU A 182 2.55 -9.31 7.63
N PRO A 183 1.28 -9.27 7.18
CA PRO A 183 0.34 -10.36 7.41
C PRO A 183 0.78 -11.69 6.77
N GLY A 184 1.33 -11.64 5.54
CA GLY A 184 1.78 -12.82 4.82
C GLY A 184 3.01 -13.48 5.44
N LEU A 185 3.95 -12.68 5.94
CA LEU A 185 5.15 -13.18 6.62
C LEU A 185 4.81 -13.96 7.90
N LYS A 186 3.81 -13.50 8.67
CA LYS A 186 3.33 -14.20 9.86
C LYS A 186 2.81 -15.60 9.51
N GLU A 187 1.96 -15.70 8.49
CA GLU A 187 1.39 -16.99 8.09
C GLU A 187 2.49 -17.97 7.68
N ALA A 188 3.46 -17.51 6.87
CA ALA A 188 4.62 -18.31 6.48
C ALA A 188 5.44 -18.79 7.69
N LEU A 189 5.84 -17.88 8.59
CA LEU A 189 6.66 -18.22 9.76
C LEU A 189 5.94 -19.17 10.73
N SER A 190 4.63 -18.98 10.90
CA SER A 190 3.82 -19.85 11.74
C SER A 190 3.65 -21.26 11.15
N ARG A 191 3.55 -21.38 9.82
CA ARG A 191 3.48 -22.67 9.13
C ARG A 191 4.80 -23.42 9.20
N GLU A 192 5.93 -22.73 9.04
CA GLU A 192 7.26 -23.33 9.13
C GLU A 192 7.56 -23.84 10.55
N THR A 193 7.22 -23.04 11.57
CA THR A 193 7.34 -23.46 12.98
C THR A 193 6.49 -24.69 13.28
N ARG A 194 5.24 -24.73 12.79
CA ARG A 194 4.34 -25.89 12.95
C ARG A 194 4.85 -27.12 12.20
N ALA A 195 5.39 -26.95 11.00
CA ALA A 195 5.97 -28.04 10.21
C ALA A 195 7.22 -28.62 10.90
N SER A 196 8.10 -27.77 11.45
CA SER A 196 9.25 -28.22 12.24
C SER A 196 8.84 -29.00 13.48
N ILE A 197 7.83 -28.53 14.22
CA ILE A 197 7.31 -29.23 15.41
C ILE A 197 6.70 -30.57 15.03
N ALA A 198 5.90 -30.63 13.97
CA ALA A 198 5.31 -31.88 13.47
C ALA A 198 6.38 -32.88 13.04
N SER A 199 7.44 -32.42 12.36
CA SER A 199 8.58 -33.26 12.00
C SER A 199 9.33 -33.78 13.22
N SER A 200 9.53 -32.97 14.26
CA SER A 200 10.16 -33.42 15.50
C SER A 200 9.30 -34.42 16.28
N MET A 201 7.97 -34.25 16.28
CA MET A 201 7.06 -35.22 16.91
C MET A 201 7.01 -36.55 16.16
N ALA A 202 7.02 -36.53 14.82
CA ALA A 202 7.08 -37.75 14.02
C ALA A 202 8.40 -38.53 14.18
N VAL A 203 9.50 -37.87 14.54
CA VAL A 203 10.79 -38.52 14.86
C VAL A 203 10.80 -39.12 16.27
N LEU A 204 9.98 -38.62 17.20
CA LEU A 204 9.85 -39.14 18.58
C LEU A 204 8.87 -40.32 18.70
N GLU A 205 7.95 -40.50 17.75
CA GLU A 205 7.04 -41.66 17.69
C GLU A 205 7.75 -43.03 17.53
N PRO A 206 8.75 -43.21 16.64
CA PRO A 206 9.42 -44.51 16.49
C PRO A 206 10.29 -44.93 17.71
N GLU A 207 10.59 -44.02 18.64
CA GLU A 207 11.31 -44.34 19.87
C GLU A 207 10.38 -44.84 20.99
N ARG A 208 9.13 -44.34 21.03
CA ARG A 208 8.11 -44.76 22.02
C ARG A 208 7.61 -46.19 21.78
N ASP A 209 7.54 -46.61 20.51
CA ASP A 209 7.18 -47.99 20.16
C ASP A 209 8.29 -48.98 20.50
N LYS A 210 9.57 -48.57 20.45
CA LYS A 210 10.68 -49.45 20.88
C LYS A 210 10.74 -49.64 22.40
N VAL A 211 10.52 -48.58 23.18
CA VAL A 211 10.51 -48.66 24.66
C VAL A 211 9.31 -49.46 25.18
N SER A 212 8.15 -49.37 24.50
CA SER A 212 6.95 -50.14 24.88
C SER A 212 7.08 -51.63 24.57
N VAL A 213 7.89 -52.02 23.57
CA VAL A 213 8.20 -53.43 23.28
C VAL A 213 9.20 -54.00 24.30
N GLU A 214 10.17 -53.23 24.79
CA GLU A 214 11.11 -53.70 25.82
C GLU A 214 10.50 -53.80 27.23
N LEU A 215 9.58 -52.91 27.62
CA LEU A 215 8.90 -52.99 28.93
C LEU A 215 7.79 -54.05 29.00
N GLY A 216 7.42 -54.68 27.89
CA GLY A 216 6.42 -55.75 27.83
C GLY A 216 6.99 -57.17 27.92
N GLN A 217 8.31 -57.32 28.12
CA GLN A 217 9.00 -58.63 28.16
C GLN A 217 9.56 -59.02 29.54
N VAL A 218 9.09 -58.43 30.64
CA VAL A 218 9.45 -58.86 32.02
C VAL A 218 8.29 -59.57 32.70
#